data_AF-A0A011NVG1-F1
#
_entry.id   AF-A0A011NVG1-F1
#
_cell.length_a   1.000
_cell.length_b   1.000
_cell.length_c   1.000
_cell.angle_alpha   90.00
_cell.angle_beta   90.00
_cell.angle_gamma   90.00
#
_symmetry.space_group_name_H-M   'P 1'
#
loop_
_entity.id
_entity.type
_entity.pdbx_description
1 polymer ?
#
loop_
_entity_poly.entity_id
_entity_poly.type
_entity_poly.pdbx_seq_one_letter_code
_entity_poly.pdbx_strand_id
1 'polypeptide(L)'
;MGISNVGATIRTSRSRLKPPDASVPANPESNGEMLNLAEQVAPVQRNRFVDRMLKQQYFKQHFEQAYRAAPIVRIDMIKHGVPATLVVELAAQLCISKEQLCRTLGLARATIDRKVREASLLSPDETSRVLGLSRLVGRVQAIVEDAGSVADFDAAVWAATWLEQPLPALGGQRPAEWMDTAEGQDTVFHLLDQIGSGAYA
;
A
#
# COMPACT_ATOMS: atom_id res chain seq x y z
N MET A 1 -7.07 61.30 -22.23
CA MET A 1 -6.66 60.72 -20.93
C MET A 1 -7.91 60.12 -20.31
N GLY A 2 -8.05 58.85 -19.96
CA GLY A 2 -7.17 57.69 -19.91
C GLY A 2 -8.03 56.63 -19.19
N ILE A 3 -8.24 55.51 -19.87
CA ILE A 3 -8.90 54.27 -19.45
C ILE A 3 -8.68 53.86 -17.99
N SER A 4 -9.67 53.22 -17.34
CA SER A 4 -9.50 51.85 -16.85
C SER A 4 -10.77 51.19 -16.31
N ASN A 5 -10.84 49.93 -16.69
CA ASN A 5 -11.86 48.90 -16.54
C ASN A 5 -11.68 48.19 -15.18
N VAL A 6 -12.72 48.02 -14.37
CA VAL A 6 -12.66 47.20 -13.15
C VAL A 6 -13.12 45.79 -13.51
N GLY A 7 -12.15 44.93 -13.79
CA GLY A 7 -12.35 43.52 -14.10
C GLY A 7 -12.75 42.71 -12.86
N ALA A 8 -13.78 41.89 -13.05
CA ALA A 8 -14.10 40.77 -12.19
C ALA A 8 -13.00 39.70 -12.29
N THR A 9 -12.54 39.17 -11.14
CA THR A 9 -11.94 37.83 -11.06
C THR A 9 -12.10 37.32 -9.63
N ILE A 10 -13.02 36.39 -9.42
CA ILE A 10 -13.06 35.54 -8.22
C ILE A 10 -12.01 34.45 -8.44
N ARG A 11 -10.93 34.46 -7.66
CA ARG A 11 -9.89 33.42 -7.67
C ARG A 11 -10.07 32.52 -6.46
N THR A 12 -10.59 31.33 -6.71
CA THR A 12 -10.69 30.23 -5.75
C THR A 12 -9.29 29.77 -5.35
N SER A 13 -8.93 29.92 -4.07
CA SER A 13 -7.64 29.50 -3.51
C SER A 13 -7.63 27.98 -3.30
N ARG A 14 -6.77 27.26 -4.02
CA ARG A 14 -6.39 25.86 -3.74
C ARG A 14 -5.51 25.83 -2.49
N SER A 15 -6.03 25.30 -1.38
CA SER A 15 -5.24 25.06 -0.16
C SER A 15 -4.21 23.94 -0.42
N ARG A 16 -2.93 24.30 -0.45
CA ARG A 16 -1.83 23.36 -0.24
C ARG A 16 -1.83 22.98 1.24
N LEU A 17 -1.90 21.69 1.55
CA LEU A 17 -1.56 21.22 2.89
C LEU A 17 -0.09 21.57 3.15
N LYS A 18 0.13 22.45 4.13
CA LYS A 18 1.42 22.81 4.73
C LYS A 18 1.30 22.45 6.22
N PRO A 19 2.35 21.89 6.86
CA PRO A 19 2.25 21.35 8.21
C PRO A 19 1.91 22.44 9.25
N PRO A 20 0.93 22.21 10.15
CA PRO A 20 0.58 23.14 11.22
C PRO A 20 1.40 22.93 12.51
N ASP A 21 1.61 24.04 13.20
CA ASP A 21 2.35 24.25 14.45
C ASP A 21 1.70 23.55 15.66
N ALA A 22 2.53 23.14 16.62
CA ALA A 22 2.22 22.15 17.66
C ALA A 22 1.43 22.72 18.84
N SER A 23 0.29 22.09 19.17
CA SER A 23 -0.25 21.95 20.54
C SER A 23 -1.49 21.04 20.56
N VAL A 24 -1.34 19.81 21.06
CA VAL A 24 -2.44 18.88 21.42
C VAL A 24 -2.02 18.07 22.64
N PRO A 25 -2.95 17.66 23.51
CA PRO A 25 -2.82 16.38 24.20
C PRO A 25 -3.96 15.39 23.89
N ALA A 26 -3.59 14.11 23.96
CA ALA A 26 -4.29 12.90 23.52
C ALA A 26 -5.26 12.30 24.55
N ASN A 27 -6.14 11.36 24.12
CA ASN A 27 -6.50 10.19 24.94
C ASN A 27 -7.00 8.97 24.12
N PRO A 28 -6.71 7.70 24.52
CA PRO A 28 -7.00 6.48 23.75
C PRO A 28 -7.87 5.44 24.48
N GLU A 29 -8.99 4.95 23.93
CA GLU A 29 -9.60 3.68 24.38
C GLU A 29 -10.45 3.04 23.27
N SER A 30 -10.08 1.84 22.78
CA SER A 30 -10.98 0.80 22.22
C SER A 30 -10.17 -0.41 21.72
N ASN A 31 -9.89 -1.38 22.62
CA ASN A 31 -9.15 -2.60 22.28
C ASN A 31 -9.85 -3.91 22.75
N GLY A 32 -11.15 -3.86 23.09
CA GLY A 32 -11.83 -4.97 23.79
C GLY A 32 -12.63 -5.96 22.95
N GLU A 33 -13.15 -5.58 21.78
CA GLU A 33 -14.28 -6.33 21.19
C GLU A 33 -13.92 -7.23 20.00
N MET A 34 -12.70 -7.17 19.46
CA MET A 34 -12.31 -7.91 18.25
C MET A 34 -11.86 -9.37 18.45
N LEU A 35 -11.67 -9.83 19.70
CA LEU A 35 -11.05 -11.13 19.98
C LEU A 35 -11.98 -12.34 19.83
N ASN A 36 -13.32 -12.16 19.78
CA ASN A 36 -14.26 -13.29 19.90
C ASN A 36 -14.79 -13.86 18.57
N LEU A 37 -14.44 -13.28 17.41
CA LEU A 37 -14.91 -13.77 16.11
C LEU A 37 -13.94 -14.76 15.43
N ALA A 38 -12.68 -14.80 15.86
CA ALA A 38 -11.62 -15.60 15.21
C ALA A 38 -11.56 -17.07 15.69
N GLU A 39 -12.16 -17.40 16.83
CA GLU A 39 -12.07 -18.75 17.43
C GLU A 39 -13.12 -19.76 16.90
N GLN A 40 -14.16 -19.32 16.18
CA GLN A 40 -15.29 -20.19 15.83
C GLN A 40 -15.21 -20.87 14.44
N VAL A 41 -14.10 -20.79 13.71
CA VAL A 41 -13.98 -21.43 12.38
C VAL A 41 -12.98 -22.60 12.41
N ALA A 42 -13.51 -23.81 12.24
CA ALA A 42 -12.74 -25.06 12.27
C ALA A 42 -11.69 -25.16 11.13
N PRO A 43 -10.53 -25.79 11.38
CA PRO A 43 -9.35 -25.75 10.49
C PRO A 43 -9.56 -26.32 9.08
N VAL A 44 -10.53 -27.21 8.88
CA VAL A 44 -10.81 -27.84 7.57
C VAL A 44 -11.53 -26.89 6.60
N GLN A 45 -12.25 -25.88 7.10
CA GLN A 45 -12.95 -24.89 6.26
C GLN A 45 -12.03 -23.77 5.76
N ARG A 46 -10.89 -23.49 6.43
CA ARG A 46 -9.89 -22.50 6.00
C ARG A 46 -9.34 -22.82 4.60
N ASN A 47 -9.03 -24.09 4.35
CA ASN A 47 -8.43 -24.49 3.07
C ASN A 47 -9.37 -24.27 1.87
N ARG A 48 -10.70 -24.40 2.02
CA ARG A 48 -11.66 -24.14 0.93
C ARG A 48 -11.94 -22.67 0.70
N PHE A 49 -11.89 -21.84 1.75
CA PHE A 49 -12.04 -20.39 1.61
C PHE A 49 -10.90 -19.82 0.78
N VAL A 50 -9.68 -20.23 1.12
CA VAL A 50 -8.44 -19.81 0.46
C VAL A 50 -8.39 -20.35 -0.97
N ASP A 51 -8.71 -21.63 -1.20
CA ASP A 51 -8.82 -22.19 -2.55
C ASP A 51 -9.87 -21.46 -3.40
N ARG A 52 -11.00 -21.05 -2.81
CA ARG A 52 -12.06 -20.31 -3.50
C ARG A 52 -11.67 -18.84 -3.73
N MET A 53 -10.90 -18.25 -2.82
CA MET A 53 -10.33 -16.90 -2.93
C MET A 53 -9.22 -16.84 -3.99
N LEU A 54 -8.39 -17.88 -4.09
CA LEU A 54 -7.32 -18.02 -5.08
C LEU A 54 -7.85 -18.41 -6.48
N LYS A 55 -8.95 -19.18 -6.57
CA LYS A 55 -9.52 -19.63 -7.86
C LYS A 55 -10.47 -18.66 -8.54
N GLN A 56 -10.92 -17.59 -7.88
CA GLN A 56 -11.78 -16.59 -8.51
C GLN A 56 -11.31 -15.16 -8.22
N GLN A 57 -10.80 -14.49 -9.24
CA GLN A 57 -11.11 -13.09 -9.56
C GLN A 57 -10.90 -11.96 -8.51
N TYR A 58 -10.29 -12.17 -7.34
CA TYR A 58 -10.21 -11.11 -6.30
C TYR A 58 -9.02 -10.17 -6.42
N PHE A 59 -7.95 -10.53 -7.14
CA PHE A 59 -6.78 -9.65 -7.26
C PHE A 59 -6.98 -8.47 -8.22
N LYS A 60 -8.11 -8.45 -8.95
CA LYS A 60 -8.25 -7.57 -10.11
C LYS A 60 -8.41 -6.10 -9.77
N GLN A 61 -8.63 -5.69 -8.51
CA GLN A 61 -9.02 -4.29 -8.27
C GLN A 61 -8.51 -3.54 -7.03
N HIS A 62 -8.29 -4.07 -5.82
CA HIS A 62 -8.18 -3.13 -4.66
C HIS A 62 -6.99 -3.40 -3.73
N PHE A 63 -5.97 -2.53 -3.81
CA PHE A 63 -4.94 -2.33 -2.77
C PHE A 63 -5.54 -2.17 -1.37
N GLU A 64 -6.69 -1.51 -1.30
CA GLU A 64 -7.49 -1.35 -0.09
C GLU A 64 -7.85 -2.69 0.54
N GLN A 65 -8.19 -3.72 -0.25
CA GLN A 65 -8.49 -5.05 0.27
C GLN A 65 -7.24 -5.73 0.83
N ALA A 66 -6.06 -5.55 0.22
CA ALA A 66 -4.81 -6.06 0.77
C ALA A 66 -4.47 -5.40 2.12
N TYR A 67 -4.74 -4.10 2.26
CA TYR A 67 -4.58 -3.37 3.51
C TYR A 67 -5.62 -3.74 4.57
N ARG A 68 -6.91 -3.74 4.22
CA ARG A 68 -8.04 -4.02 5.12
C ARG A 68 -8.26 -5.51 5.40
N ALA A 69 -7.61 -6.42 4.67
CA ALA A 69 -7.66 -7.85 4.97
C ALA A 69 -7.22 -8.11 6.41
N ALA A 70 -7.93 -9.00 7.12
CA ALA A 70 -7.51 -9.40 8.45
C ALA A 70 -6.10 -10.03 8.43
N PRO A 71 -5.25 -9.82 9.46
CA PRO A 71 -3.89 -10.37 9.49
C PRO A 71 -3.81 -11.87 9.21
N ILE A 72 -4.78 -12.64 9.71
CA ILE A 72 -4.87 -14.10 9.48
C ILE A 72 -4.99 -14.46 8.00
N VAL A 73 -5.71 -13.66 7.21
CA VAL A 73 -5.89 -13.89 5.77
C VAL A 73 -4.59 -13.61 5.04
N ARG A 74 -3.88 -12.52 5.38
CA ARG A 74 -2.58 -12.22 4.78
C ARG A 74 -1.54 -13.29 5.10
N ILE A 75 -1.48 -13.74 6.35
CA ILE A 75 -0.57 -14.83 6.77
C ILE A 75 -0.85 -16.10 5.96
N ASP A 76 -2.13 -16.41 5.76
CA ASP A 76 -2.53 -17.57 4.97
C ASP A 76 -2.12 -17.43 3.50
N MET A 77 -2.39 -16.27 2.87
CA MET A 77 -1.92 -15.97 1.51
C MET A 77 -0.40 -16.07 1.38
N ILE A 78 0.36 -15.59 2.37
CA ILE A 78 1.83 -15.72 2.41
C ILE A 78 2.22 -17.20 2.46
N LYS A 79 1.62 -17.98 3.35
CA LYS A 79 1.95 -19.40 3.52
C LYS A 79 1.65 -20.23 2.27
N HIS A 80 0.55 -19.93 1.60
CA HIS A 80 0.08 -20.71 0.45
C HIS A 80 0.55 -20.15 -0.90
N GLY A 81 1.04 -18.91 -0.92
CA GLY A 81 1.48 -18.21 -2.12
C GLY A 81 0.32 -17.59 -2.89
N VAL A 82 0.65 -16.59 -3.70
CA VAL A 82 -0.27 -15.93 -4.64
C VAL A 82 0.17 -16.13 -6.09
N PRO A 83 -0.72 -16.04 -7.10
CA PRO A 83 -0.33 -16.17 -8.49
C PRO A 83 0.75 -15.16 -8.89
N ALA A 84 1.76 -15.60 -9.64
CA ALA A 84 2.85 -14.72 -10.08
C ALA A 84 2.40 -13.59 -11.02
N THR A 85 1.23 -13.72 -11.66
CA THR A 85 0.60 -12.65 -12.46
C THR A 85 0.37 -11.38 -11.67
N LEU A 86 0.21 -11.49 -10.35
CA LEU A 86 0.05 -10.35 -9.46
C LEU A 86 1.21 -9.35 -9.55
N VAL A 87 2.44 -9.81 -9.79
CA VAL A 87 3.58 -8.90 -9.96
C VAL A 87 3.37 -8.00 -11.19
N VAL A 88 2.80 -8.53 -12.26
CA VAL A 88 2.52 -7.77 -13.49
C VAL A 88 1.38 -6.78 -13.26
N GLU A 89 0.32 -7.22 -12.59
CA GLU A 89 -0.83 -6.39 -12.24
C GLU A 89 -0.43 -5.24 -11.31
N LEU A 90 0.39 -5.53 -10.30
CA LEU A 90 0.91 -4.56 -9.34
C LEU A 90 1.78 -3.50 -10.04
N ALA A 91 2.68 -3.91 -10.94
CA ALA A 91 3.50 -2.98 -11.71
C ALA A 91 2.64 -2.04 -12.57
N ALA A 92 1.61 -2.59 -13.22
CA ALA A 92 0.68 -1.80 -14.03
C ALA A 92 -0.10 -0.78 -13.19
N GLN A 93 -0.60 -1.18 -12.02
CA GLN A 93 -1.32 -0.29 -11.11
C GLN A 93 -0.43 0.84 -10.57
N LEU A 94 0.83 0.53 -10.23
CA LEU A 94 1.82 1.53 -9.80
C LEU A 94 2.34 2.41 -10.94
N CYS A 95 1.96 2.12 -12.19
CA CYS A 95 2.47 2.79 -13.40
C CYS A 95 4.02 2.72 -13.53
N ILE A 96 4.63 1.62 -13.09
CA ILE A 96 6.07 1.35 -13.23
C ILE A 96 6.32 0.10 -14.07
N SER A 97 7.55 -0.07 -14.55
CA SER A 97 7.91 -1.29 -15.25
C SER A 97 7.96 -2.49 -14.30
N LYS A 98 7.59 -3.69 -14.78
CA LYS A 98 7.80 -4.95 -14.06
C LYS A 98 9.26 -5.13 -13.64
N GLU A 99 10.21 -4.67 -14.46
CA GLU A 99 11.62 -4.73 -14.13
C GLU A 99 11.96 -3.89 -12.90
N GLN A 100 11.47 -2.64 -12.86
CA GLN A 100 11.62 -1.77 -11.69
C GLN A 100 11.00 -2.39 -10.45
N LEU A 101 9.77 -2.90 -10.55
CA LEU A 101 9.10 -3.55 -9.43
C LEU A 101 9.89 -4.76 -8.91
N CYS A 102 10.36 -5.63 -9.80
CA CYS A 102 11.18 -6.78 -9.43
C CYS A 102 12.46 -6.35 -8.70
N ARG A 103 13.13 -5.28 -9.17
CA ARG A 103 14.31 -4.74 -8.50
C ARG A 103 13.98 -4.18 -7.11
N THR A 104 12.93 -3.37 -6.99
CA THR A 104 12.47 -2.80 -5.71
C THR A 104 12.11 -3.87 -4.68
N LEU A 105 11.51 -4.99 -5.13
CA LEU A 105 11.10 -6.08 -4.25
C LEU A 105 12.13 -7.21 -4.16
N GLY A 106 13.36 -7.05 -4.65
CA GLY A 106 14.39 -8.11 -4.60
C GLY A 106 13.99 -9.41 -5.31
N LEU A 107 13.13 -9.34 -6.33
CA LEU A 107 12.63 -10.50 -7.07
C LEU A 107 13.51 -10.78 -8.30
N ALA A 108 13.91 -12.04 -8.49
CA ALA A 108 14.62 -12.45 -9.69
C ALA A 108 13.69 -12.44 -10.90
N ARG A 109 13.87 -11.48 -11.83
CA ARG A 109 13.00 -11.31 -13.01
C ARG A 109 12.80 -12.59 -13.82
N ALA A 110 13.88 -13.34 -14.08
CA ALA A 110 13.79 -14.59 -14.83
C ALA A 110 12.90 -15.63 -14.12
N THR A 111 12.95 -15.68 -12.80
CA THR A 111 12.09 -16.54 -11.97
C THR A 111 10.63 -16.11 -12.06
N ILE A 112 10.34 -14.81 -11.93
CA ILE A 112 8.98 -14.29 -12.05
C ILE A 112 8.42 -14.54 -13.46
N ASP A 113 9.20 -14.29 -14.50
CA ASP A 113 8.80 -14.52 -15.89
C ASP A 113 8.46 -15.99 -16.16
N ARG A 114 9.27 -16.89 -15.62
CA ARG A 114 9.01 -18.33 -15.67
C ARG A 114 7.71 -18.69 -14.93
N LYS A 115 7.52 -18.20 -13.70
CA LYS A 115 6.31 -18.48 -12.90
C LYS A 115 5.05 -17.94 -13.56
N VAL A 116 5.10 -16.75 -14.16
CA VAL A 116 3.97 -16.18 -14.92
C VAL A 116 3.62 -17.07 -16.11
N ARG A 117 4.62 -17.53 -16.90
CA ARG A 117 4.38 -18.41 -18.06
C ARG A 117 3.78 -19.76 -17.67
N GLU A 118 4.20 -20.31 -16.53
CA GLU A 118 3.73 -21.60 -16.02
C GLU A 118 2.43 -21.50 -15.21
N ALA A 119 1.88 -20.30 -15.01
CA ALA A 119 0.79 -20.04 -14.09
C ALA A 119 1.06 -20.56 -12.65
N SER A 120 2.32 -20.47 -12.22
CA SER A 120 2.81 -20.92 -10.91
C SER A 120 2.63 -19.85 -9.82
N LEU A 121 2.60 -20.30 -8.57
CA LEU A 121 2.53 -19.42 -7.40
C LEU A 121 3.90 -18.83 -7.04
N LEU A 122 3.87 -17.64 -6.44
CA LEU A 122 4.99 -17.05 -5.75
C LEU A 122 5.34 -17.88 -4.50
N SER A 123 6.62 -17.88 -4.13
CA SER A 123 7.03 -18.47 -2.85
C SER A 123 6.47 -17.65 -1.68
N PRO A 124 6.50 -18.16 -0.43
CA PRO A 124 6.04 -17.37 0.71
C PRO A 124 6.78 -16.04 0.86
N ASP A 125 8.09 -16.06 0.67
CA ASP A 125 8.94 -14.88 0.76
C ASP A 125 8.65 -13.85 -0.35
N GLU A 126 8.51 -14.30 -1.60
CA GLU A 126 8.09 -13.43 -2.71
C GLU A 126 6.68 -12.87 -2.51
N THR A 127 5.76 -13.70 -2.00
CA THR A 127 4.38 -13.31 -1.70
C THR A 127 4.34 -12.25 -0.61
N SER A 128 5.13 -12.44 0.47
CA SER A 128 5.25 -11.48 1.56
C SER A 128 5.60 -10.09 1.02
N ARG A 129 6.63 -10.01 0.17
CA ARG A 129 7.07 -8.73 -0.41
C ARG A 129 6.06 -8.07 -1.34
N VAL A 130 5.38 -8.86 -2.16
CA VAL A 130 4.34 -8.35 -3.08
C VAL A 130 3.12 -7.84 -2.29
N LEU A 131 2.72 -8.56 -1.25
CA LEU A 131 1.61 -8.16 -0.39
C LEU A 131 1.97 -6.96 0.49
N GLY A 132 3.21 -6.85 0.96
CA GLY A 132 3.65 -5.69 1.75
C GLY A 132 3.59 -4.39 0.95
N LEU A 133 4.04 -4.38 -0.30
CA LEU A 133 3.86 -3.20 -1.17
C LEU A 133 2.37 -2.93 -1.46
N SER A 134 1.57 -3.97 -1.70
CA SER A 134 0.13 -3.79 -1.90
C SER A 134 -0.56 -3.18 -0.68
N ARG A 135 -0.15 -3.60 0.53
CA ARG A 135 -0.62 -3.07 1.82
C ARG A 135 -0.18 -1.62 2.00
N LEU A 136 1.04 -1.26 1.62
CA LEU A 136 1.54 0.12 1.65
C LEU A 136 0.65 1.03 0.82
N VAL A 137 0.35 0.65 -0.43
CA VAL A 137 -0.56 1.42 -1.31
C VAL A 137 -1.95 1.54 -0.70
N GLY A 138 -2.50 0.44 -0.16
CA GLY A 138 -3.80 0.46 0.50
C GLY A 138 -3.83 1.37 1.74
N ARG A 139 -2.69 1.52 2.43
CA ARG A 139 -2.56 2.48 3.53
C ARG A 139 -2.57 3.93 3.04
N VAL A 140 -1.87 4.24 1.95
CA VAL A 140 -1.94 5.57 1.32
C VAL A 140 -3.38 5.94 1.00
N GLN A 141 -4.11 5.00 0.38
CA GLN A 141 -5.53 5.18 0.09
C GLN A 141 -6.35 5.47 1.35
N ALA A 142 -6.16 4.69 2.42
CA ALA A 142 -6.86 4.90 3.69
C ALA A 142 -6.56 6.26 4.33
N ILE A 143 -5.30 6.72 4.32
CA ILE A 143 -4.92 8.04 4.84
C ILE A 143 -5.68 9.16 4.12
N VAL A 144 -5.83 9.07 2.80
CA VAL A 144 -6.55 10.07 2.00
C VAL A 144 -8.06 10.01 2.21
N GLU A 145 -8.61 8.81 2.38
CA GLU A 145 -10.02 8.62 2.74
C GLU A 145 -10.33 9.26 4.10
N ASP A 146 -9.50 8.99 5.12
CA ASP A 146 -9.63 9.54 6.47
C ASP A 146 -9.54 11.08 6.47
N ALA A 147 -8.72 11.65 5.58
CA ALA A 147 -8.55 13.10 5.42
C ALA A 147 -9.67 13.80 4.61
N GLY A 148 -10.69 13.06 4.16
CA GLY A 148 -11.88 13.63 3.51
C GLY A 148 -11.98 13.42 2.00
N SER A 149 -11.32 12.40 1.44
CA SER A 149 -11.36 11.95 0.03
C SER A 149 -11.15 13.05 -1.03
N VAL A 150 -10.08 12.92 -1.81
CA VAL A 150 -9.78 13.85 -2.91
C VAL A 150 -10.16 13.18 -4.22
N ALA A 151 -11.04 13.82 -4.99
CA ALA A 151 -11.36 13.37 -6.35
C ALA A 151 -10.08 13.28 -7.18
N ASP A 152 -9.95 12.21 -7.98
CA ASP A 152 -8.83 11.91 -8.86
C ASP A 152 -7.48 11.64 -8.17
N PHE A 153 -7.47 11.31 -6.87
CA PHE A 153 -6.26 10.86 -6.20
C PHE A 153 -5.93 9.40 -6.54
N ASP A 154 -4.76 9.17 -7.14
CA ASP A 154 -4.24 7.83 -7.40
C ASP A 154 -3.20 7.44 -6.33
N ALA A 155 -3.63 6.61 -5.38
CA ALA A 155 -2.79 6.14 -4.29
C ALA A 155 -1.59 5.31 -4.77
N ALA A 156 -1.73 4.57 -5.88
CA ALA A 156 -0.68 3.71 -6.39
C ALA A 156 0.44 4.55 -7.01
N VAL A 157 0.08 5.53 -7.84
CA VAL A 157 1.04 6.47 -8.44
C VAL A 157 1.69 7.33 -7.36
N TRP A 158 0.92 7.79 -6.36
CA TRP A 158 1.48 8.54 -5.23
C TRP A 158 2.49 7.69 -4.44
N ALA A 159 2.14 6.44 -4.11
CA ALA A 159 3.03 5.53 -3.39
C ALA A 159 4.30 5.24 -4.18
N ALA A 160 4.19 4.94 -5.48
CA ALA A 160 5.34 4.73 -6.35
C ALA A 160 6.27 5.95 -6.39
N THR A 161 5.69 7.15 -6.43
CA THR A 161 6.46 8.40 -6.42
C THR A 161 7.15 8.62 -5.07
N TRP A 162 6.44 8.40 -3.96
CA TRP A 162 6.96 8.56 -2.60
C TRP A 162 8.10 7.58 -2.31
N LEU A 163 7.99 6.34 -2.77
CA LEU A 163 9.04 5.33 -2.63
C LEU A 163 10.38 5.74 -3.26
N GLU A 164 10.35 6.64 -4.24
CA GLU A 164 11.53 7.15 -4.94
C GLU A 164 12.08 8.46 -4.34
N GLN A 165 11.43 9.03 -3.31
CA GLN A 165 11.90 10.25 -2.66
C GLN A 165 12.90 9.93 -1.54
N PRO A 166 14.12 10.49 -1.56
CA PRO A 166 15.06 10.41 -0.43
C PRO A 166 14.44 10.93 0.87
N LEU A 167 14.49 10.12 1.94
CA LEU A 167 13.98 10.50 3.26
C LEU A 167 15.12 10.70 4.27
N PRO A 168 15.17 11.83 5.00
CA PRO A 168 16.15 12.03 6.09
C PRO A 168 16.10 10.93 7.16
N ALA A 169 14.90 10.42 7.47
CA ALA A 169 14.69 9.32 8.43
C ALA A 169 15.37 8.00 8.02
N LEU A 170 15.66 7.83 6.72
CA LEU A 170 16.40 6.70 6.15
C LEU A 170 17.84 7.10 5.78
N GLY A 171 18.40 8.12 6.44
CA GLY A 171 19.76 8.60 6.15
C GLY A 171 19.92 9.21 4.75
N GLY A 172 18.84 9.70 4.15
CA GLY A 172 18.84 10.21 2.77
C GLY A 172 18.67 9.13 1.70
N GLN A 173 18.37 7.89 2.07
CA GLN A 173 18.03 6.83 1.13
C GLN A 173 16.55 6.91 0.71
N ARG A 174 16.24 6.28 -0.42
CA ARG A 174 14.87 6.13 -0.91
C ARG A 174 14.19 4.95 -0.21
N PRO A 175 12.91 5.05 0.18
CA PRO A 175 12.18 3.90 0.74
C PRO A 175 12.20 2.67 -0.17
N ALA A 176 12.21 2.83 -1.50
CA ALA A 176 12.32 1.74 -2.46
C ALA A 176 13.55 0.84 -2.25
N GLU A 177 14.63 1.37 -1.67
CA GLU A 177 15.88 0.63 -1.39
C GLU A 177 15.75 -0.31 -0.18
N TRP A 178 14.66 -0.22 0.58
CA TRP A 178 14.39 -1.03 1.77
C TRP A 178 13.29 -2.08 1.52
N MET A 179 12.65 -2.06 0.35
CA MET A 179 11.47 -2.87 0.06
C MET A 179 11.77 -4.33 -0.32
N ASP A 180 13.04 -4.73 -0.38
CA ASP A 180 13.51 -6.07 -0.75
C ASP A 180 13.57 -7.05 0.44
N THR A 181 13.27 -6.60 1.65
CA THR A 181 13.19 -7.41 2.87
C THR A 181 11.91 -7.14 3.64
N ALA A 182 11.43 -8.12 4.42
CA ALA A 182 10.24 -7.94 5.25
C ALA A 182 10.42 -6.83 6.30
N GLU A 183 11.57 -6.82 6.99
CA GLU A 183 11.90 -5.82 8.02
C GLU A 183 11.95 -4.40 7.43
N GLY A 184 12.54 -4.24 6.24
CA GLY A 184 12.57 -2.96 5.56
C GLY A 184 11.18 -2.51 5.10
N GLN A 185 10.32 -3.42 4.64
CA GLN A 185 8.92 -3.11 4.33
C GLN A 185 8.13 -2.66 5.56
N ASP A 186 8.30 -3.31 6.71
CA ASP A 186 7.65 -2.90 7.96
C ASP A 186 8.16 -1.52 8.42
N THR A 187 9.47 -1.27 8.31
CA THR A 187 10.07 0.04 8.60
C THR A 187 9.46 1.15 7.72
N VAL A 188 9.42 0.93 6.40
CA VAL A 188 8.83 1.88 5.43
C VAL A 188 7.33 2.07 5.71
N PHE A 189 6.61 1.01 6.05
CA PHE A 189 5.20 1.10 6.41
C PHE A 189 4.97 1.96 7.65
N HIS A 190 5.80 1.80 8.70
CA HIS A 190 5.72 2.62 9.90
C HIS A 190 6.02 4.10 9.65
N LEU A 191 6.96 4.41 8.76
CA LEU A 191 7.21 5.80 8.34
C LEU A 191 5.99 6.39 7.64
N LEU A 192 5.34 5.61 6.76
CA LEU A 192 4.11 6.04 6.11
C LEU A 192 2.98 6.30 7.13
N ASP A 193 2.85 5.44 8.14
CA ASP A 193 1.87 5.62 9.23
C ASP A 193 2.13 6.90 10.04
N GLN A 194 3.39 7.21 10.32
CA GLN A 194 3.77 8.46 10.97
C GLN A 194 3.41 9.68 10.13
N ILE A 195 3.61 9.60 8.81
CA ILE A 195 3.21 10.67 7.88
C ILE A 195 1.68 10.86 7.93
N GLY A 196 0.91 9.78 7.88
CA GLY A 196 -0.56 9.85 7.91
C GLY A 196 -1.15 10.34 9.23
N SER A 197 -0.49 10.04 10.36
CA SER A 197 -0.90 10.49 11.70
C SER A 197 -0.38 11.89 12.06
N GLY A 198 0.52 12.46 11.26
CA GLY A 198 1.22 13.70 11.57
C GLY A 198 2.30 13.56 12.66
N ALA A 199 2.64 12.33 13.05
CA ALA A 199 3.70 12.03 14.03
C ALA A 199 5.11 11.98 13.41
N TYR A 200 5.23 12.26 12.11
CA TYR A 200 6.50 12.32 11.39
C TYR A 200 7.21 13.67 11.65
N ALA A 201 8.41 13.63 12.23
CA ALA A 201 9.22 14.78 12.61
C ALA A 201 10.57 14.80 11.86
#